data_AF-A0A2V8Q064-F1
#
_entry.id   AF-A0A2V8Q064-F1
#
_cell.length_a   1.000
_cell.length_b   1.000
_cell.length_c   1.000
_cell.angle_alpha   90.00
_cell.angle_beta   90.00
_cell.angle_gamma   90.00
#
_symmetry.space_group_name_H-M   'P 1'
#
loop_
_entity.id
_entity.type
_entity.pdbx_description
1 polymer ?
#
loop_
_entity_poly.entity_id
_entity_poly.type
_entity_poly.pdbx_seq_one_letter_code
_entity_poly.pdbx_strand_id
1 'polypeptide(L)' 'YNGGYAGMPQMDPNARVGFSAHGSLKRSDFGMTFGVPAPGTTIGVGDLVEFSIEAEFTGPALPAPAAGAHE' A
#
# COMPACT_ATOMS: atom_id res chain seq x y z
N TYR A 1 0.47 3.48 8.29
CA TYR A 1 1.09 2.23 8.75
C TYR A 1 2.57 2.33 8.47
N ASN A 2 3.46 2.38 9.47
CA ASN A 2 4.91 2.32 9.21
C ASN A 2 5.56 1.53 10.35
N GLY A 3 5.77 0.25 10.09
CA GLY A 3 6.26 -0.69 11.09
C GLY A 3 6.15 -2.11 10.58
N GLY A 4 6.90 -3.01 11.20
CA GLY A 4 6.87 -4.41 10.86
C GLY A 4 7.42 -5.24 12.01
N TYR A 5 7.12 -6.53 11.95
CA TYR A 5 7.66 -7.50 12.88
C TYR A 5 8.00 -8.80 12.14
N ALA A 6 9.05 -9.47 12.63
CA ALA A 6 9.42 -10.78 12.13
C ALA A 6 8.35 -11.81 12.52
N GLY A 7 8.19 -12.85 11.71
CA GLY A 7 7.30 -13.95 12.06
C GLY A 7 7.70 -14.61 13.38
N MET A 8 6.70 -15.11 14.10
CA MET A 8 6.81 -15.89 15.33
C MET A 8 6.36 -17.33 14.99
N PRO A 9 7.27 -18.30 14.78
CA PRO A 9 6.94 -19.59 14.15
C PRO A 9 5.74 -20.35 14.72
N GLN A 10 5.48 -20.26 16.03
CA GLN A 10 4.37 -20.94 16.70
C GLN A 10 3.12 -20.09 16.91
N MET A 11 3.18 -18.78 16.65
CA MET A 11 2.08 -17.83 16.95
C MET A 11 1.59 -17.10 15.70
N ASP A 12 2.48 -16.37 15.03
CA ASP A 12 2.20 -15.68 13.75
C ASP A 12 3.42 -15.90 12.84
N PRO A 13 3.50 -17.04 12.14
CA PRO A 13 4.73 -17.45 11.46
C PRO A 13 5.10 -16.52 10.31
N ASN A 14 4.22 -15.63 9.86
CA ASN A 14 4.48 -14.74 8.75
C ASN A 14 5.07 -13.42 9.24
N ALA A 15 6.18 -12.99 8.65
CA ALA A 15 6.67 -11.62 8.85
C ALA A 15 5.68 -10.61 8.26
N ARG A 16 5.52 -9.46 8.90
CA ARG A 16 4.64 -8.39 8.42
C ARG A 16 5.39 -7.08 8.30
N VAL A 17 5.05 -6.30 7.28
CA VAL A 17 5.51 -4.92 7.13
C VAL A 17 4.41 -4.07 6.53
N GLY A 18 4.03 -3.03 7.25
CA GLY A 18 3.08 -2.01 6.81
C GLY A 18 3.80 -0.79 6.26
N PHE A 19 3.21 -0.17 5.23
CA PHE A 19 3.68 1.10 4.68
C PHE A 19 2.51 2.06 4.40
N SER A 20 2.83 3.33 4.45
CA SER A 20 2.01 4.44 3.96
C SER A 20 2.65 5.05 2.73
N ALA A 21 1.87 5.37 1.70
CA ALA A 21 2.33 6.17 0.56
C ALA A 21 1.29 7.22 0.20
N HIS A 22 1.74 8.45 -0.05
CA HIS A 22 0.91 9.55 -0.53
C HIS A 22 1.45 10.01 -1.88
N GLY A 23 0.55 10.34 -2.79
CA GLY A 23 0.94 10.80 -4.11
C GLY A 23 -0.19 11.54 -4.80
N SER A 24 0.14 12.09 -5.95
CA SER A 24 -0.84 12.68 -6.84
C SER A 24 -0.48 12.40 -8.29
N LEU A 25 -1.50 12.33 -9.13
CA LEU A 25 -1.36 12.17 -10.57
C LEU A 25 -2.48 12.93 -11.29
N LYS A 26 -2.31 13.18 -12.59
CA LYS A 26 -3.40 13.69 -13.41
C LYS A 26 -4.18 12.52 -14.00
N ARG A 27 -5.50 12.52 -13.86
CA ARG A 27 -6.34 11.47 -14.46
C ARG A 27 -6.32 11.53 -16.00
N SER A 28 -6.04 12.70 -16.57
CA SER A 28 -5.85 12.88 -18.01
C SER A 28 -4.63 12.13 -18.58
N ASP A 29 -3.57 11.94 -17.80
CA ASP A 29 -2.39 11.15 -18.20
C ASP A 29 -2.74 9.67 -18.45
N PHE A 30 -3.86 9.21 -17.90
CA PHE A 30 -4.39 7.84 -18.04
C PHE A 30 -5.61 7.78 -18.96
N GLY A 31 -5.86 8.82 -19.76
CA GLY A 31 -6.96 8.87 -20.73
C GLY A 31 -8.33 9.24 -20.15
N MET A 32 -8.42 9.57 -18.85
CA MET A 32 -9.68 9.96 -18.21
C MET A 32 -9.96 11.46 -18.39
N THR A 33 -10.21 11.90 -19.62
CA THR A 33 -10.34 13.33 -19.97
C THR A 33 -11.75 13.88 -19.85
N PHE A 34 -12.78 13.02 -19.78
CA PHE A 34 -14.17 13.47 -19.71
C PHE A 34 -14.42 14.36 -18.48
N GLY A 35 -15.06 15.51 -18.70
CA GLY A 35 -15.41 16.46 -17.66
C GLY A 35 -14.24 17.25 -17.07
N VAL A 36 -13.00 17.13 -17.57
CA VAL A 36 -11.90 18.03 -17.18
C VAL A 36 -12.22 19.45 -17.70
N PRO A 37 -12.08 20.51 -16.87
CA PRO A 37 -12.32 21.87 -17.32
C PRO A 37 -11.42 22.26 -18.51
N ALA A 38 -11.99 22.96 -19.49
CA ALA A 38 -11.22 23.56 -20.58
C ALA A 38 -10.29 24.66 -20.02
N PRO A 39 -9.18 24.99 -20.71
CA PRO A 39 -8.28 26.06 -20.27
C PRO A 39 -9.03 27.38 -20.02
N GLY A 40 -8.86 27.95 -18.83
CA GLY A 40 -9.51 29.20 -18.43
C GLY A 40 -10.96 29.06 -17.94
N THR A 41 -11.50 27.85 -17.84
CA THR A 41 -12.82 27.59 -17.25
C THR A 41 -12.71 26.77 -15.97
N THR A 42 -13.74 26.81 -15.13
CA THR A 42 -13.81 26.07 -13.86
C THR A 42 -14.96 25.07 -13.81
N ILE A 43 -15.76 24.99 -14.87
CA ILE A 43 -16.88 24.05 -14.96
C ILE A 43 -16.33 22.67 -15.31
N GLY A 44 -16.40 21.73 -14.37
CA GLY A 44 -15.96 20.35 -14.54
C GLY A 44 -15.43 19.72 -13.25
N VAL A 45 -14.71 18.61 -13.41
CA VAL A 45 -14.02 17.87 -12.34
C VAL A 45 -12.51 18.00 -12.55
N GLY A 46 -11.80 18.44 -11.51
CA GLY A 46 -10.36 18.65 -11.52
C GLY A 46 -9.56 17.46 -12.08
N ASP A 47 -8.41 17.78 -12.67
CA ASP A 47 -7.54 16.78 -13.29
C ASP A 47 -6.57 16.13 -12.29
N LEU A 48 -6.06 16.91 -11.33
CA LEU A 48 -5.17 16.42 -10.28
C LEU A 48 -5.97 15.59 -9.28
N VAL A 49 -5.54 14.34 -9.09
CA VAL A 49 -6.08 13.39 -8.13
C VAL A 49 -5.02 13.12 -7.08
N GLU A 50 -5.34 13.40 -5.83
CA GLU A 50 -4.53 13.01 -4.68
C GLU A 50 -4.98 11.64 -4.18
N PHE A 51 -4.03 10.77 -3.85
CA PHE A 51 -4.31 9.44 -3.33
C PHE A 51 -3.39 9.11 -2.15
N SER A 52 -3.89 8.22 -1.30
CA SER A 52 -3.18 7.67 -0.14
C SER A 52 -3.33 6.16 -0.14
N ILE A 53 -2.22 5.45 0.05
CA ILE A 53 -2.14 4.00 0.11
C ILE A 53 -1.69 3.61 1.50
N GLU A 54 -2.52 2.80 2.16
CA GLU A 54 -2.21 2.17 3.44
C GLU A 54 -2.30 0.66 3.22
N ALA A 55 -1.17 -0.03 3.29
CA ALA A 55 -1.12 -1.44 2.98
C ALA A 55 -0.11 -2.19 3.84
N GLU A 56 -0.30 -3.50 3.94
CA GLU A 56 0.59 -4.42 4.62
C GLU A 56 0.99 -5.55 3.67
N PHE A 57 2.28 -5.89 3.68
CA PHE A 57 2.80 -7.12 3.09
C PHE A 57 2.92 -8.19 4.16
N THR A 58 2.55 -9.41 3.79
CA THR A 58 2.75 -10.62 4.59
C THR A 58 3.77 -11.51 3.89
N GLY A 59 4.86 -11.82 4.57
CA GLY A 59 5.90 -12.73 4.08
C GLY A 59 5.47 -14.20 4.14
N PRO A 60 6.28 -15.15 3.65
CA PRO A 60 6.01 -16.57 3.83
C PRO A 60 6.03 -16.98 5.30
N ALA A 61 5.38 -18.10 5.63
CA ALA A 61 5.41 -18.65 6.98
C ALA A 61 6.83 -19.17 7.30
N LEU A 62 7.36 -18.77 8.44
CA LEU A 62 8.62 -19.29 8.95
C LEU A 62 8.47 -20.78 9.29
N PRO A 63 9.52 -21.59 9.09
CA PRO A 63 9.51 -23.00 9.48
C PRO A 63 9.36 -23.12 11.00
N ALA A 64 8.55 -24.08 11.44
CA ALA A 64 8.48 -24.45 12.84
C ALA A 64 9.86 -24.97 13.30
N PRO A 65 10.37 -24.56 14.47
CA PRO A 65 11.61 -25.13 14.99
C PRO A 65 11.45 -26.63 15.24
N ALA A 66 12.53 -27.38 15.03
CA ALA A 66 12.55 -28.81 15.27
C ALA A 66 12.20 -29.11 16.73
N ALA A 67 11.38 -30.14 16.97
CA ALA A 67 11.00 -30.56 18.31
C ALA A 67 12.27 -30.93 19.12
N GLY A 68 12.61 -30.12 20.13
CA GLY A 68 13.73 -30.36 21.05
C GLY A 68 14.81 -29.27 21.12
N ALA A 69 14.73 -28.20 20.33
CA ALA A 69 15.68 -27.09 20.42
C ALA A 69 15.30 -26.10 21.54
N HIS A 70 15.58 -26.49 22.78
CA HIS A 70 15.73 -25.58 23.91
C HIS A 70 17.14 -25.78 24.48
N GLU A 71 18.03 -24.80 24.25
CA GLU A 71 19.22 -24.56 25.08
C GLU A 71 19.11 -23.17 25.71
#